data_AF-A0A016X290-F1
#
_entry.id   AF-A0A016X290-F1
#
_cell.length_a   1.000
_cell.length_b   1.000
_cell.length_c   1.000
_cell.angle_alpha   90.00
_cell.angle_beta   90.00
_cell.angle_gamma   90.00
#
_symmetry.space_group_name_H-M   'P 1'
#
loop_
_entity.id
_entity.type
_entity.pdbx_description
1 polymer ?
#
loop_
_entity_poly.entity_id
_entity_poly.type
_entity_poly.pdbx_seq_one_letter_code
_entity_poly.pdbx_strand_id
1 'polypeptide(L)'
;MLRQSPVNEQLVVSPLSVIFALAMVHAGAERKTKAQINQVILNACNWRDSINRLCENKKWAQKIGHRKKRATDDEIIDFYSNLARETLKPSNGVQMRVANAFFIE
;
A
#
# COMPACT_ATOMS: atom_id res chain seq x y z
N MET A 1 -19.21 2.94 10.54
CA MET A 1 -20.16 1.87 10.18
C MET A 1 -19.67 1.22 8.88
N LEU A 2 -19.22 -0.04 8.91
CA LEU A 2 -18.76 -0.75 7.71
C LEU A 2 -19.93 -1.52 7.11
N ARG A 3 -20.31 -1.21 5.87
CA ARG A 3 -21.29 -2.01 5.13
C ARG A 3 -20.64 -3.34 4.77
N GLN A 4 -21.08 -4.40 5.45
CA GLN A 4 -20.76 -5.76 5.04
C GLN A 4 -21.73 -6.14 3.93
N SER A 5 -21.22 -6.44 2.73
CA SER A 5 -22.08 -7.02 1.69
C SER A 5 -22.46 -8.45 2.11
N PRO A 6 -23.71 -8.87 1.84
CA PRO A 6 -24.08 -10.28 1.88
C PRO A 6 -23.10 -11.13 1.05
N VAL A 7 -22.79 -12.34 1.51
CA VAL A 7 -21.81 -13.26 0.88
C VAL A 7 -22.18 -13.64 -0.57
N ASN A 8 -23.44 -13.43 -0.92
CA ASN A 8 -24.09 -13.73 -2.19
C ASN A 8 -24.11 -12.56 -3.18
N GLU A 9 -23.43 -11.45 -2.87
CA GLU A 9 -23.25 -10.33 -3.80
C GLU A 9 -21.82 -10.26 -4.35
N GLN A 10 -21.69 -9.78 -5.60
CA GLN A 10 -20.39 -9.53 -6.20
C GLN A 10 -19.81 -8.24 -5.65
N LEU A 11 -18.63 -8.33 -5.03
CA LEU A 11 -17.90 -7.18 -4.52
C LEU A 11 -16.69 -6.87 -5.41
N VAL A 12 -16.72 -5.72 -6.08
CA VAL A 12 -15.57 -5.19 -6.82
C VAL A 12 -14.99 -4.03 -6.02
N VAL A 13 -13.73 -4.16 -5.62
CA VAL A 13 -12.99 -3.12 -4.89
C VAL A 13 -11.62 -2.91 -5.51
N SER A 14 -11.04 -1.73 -5.30
CA SER A 14 -9.67 -1.42 -5.71
C SER A 14 -8.74 -1.48 -4.48
N PRO A 15 -7.89 -2.52 -4.35
CA PRO A 15 -6.89 -2.58 -3.29
C PRO A 15 -5.93 -1.38 -3.30
N LEU A 16 -5.63 -0.83 -4.49
CA LEU A 16 -4.77 0.35 -4.64
C LEU A 16 -5.36 1.60 -3.99
N SER A 17 -6.66 1.85 -4.20
CA SER A 17 -7.35 3.01 -3.60
C SER A 17 -7.36 2.93 -2.06
N VAL A 18 -7.66 1.75 -1.52
CA VAL A 18 -7.66 1.50 -0.07
C VAL A 18 -6.28 1.77 0.53
N ILE A 19 -5.22 1.30 -0.13
CA ILE A 19 -3.85 1.48 0.30
C ILE A 19 -3.44 2.97 0.30
N PHE A 20 -3.81 3.73 -0.73
CA PHE A 20 -3.51 5.16 -0.76
C PHE A 20 -4.26 5.94 0.33
N ALA A 21 -5.53 5.60 0.59
CA ALA A 21 -6.26 6.20 1.70
C ALA A 21 -5.58 5.90 3.06
N LEU A 22 -5.17 4.64 3.28
CA LEU A 22 -4.45 4.25 4.49
C LEU A 22 -3.10 4.95 4.63
N ALA A 23 -2.37 5.19 3.53
CA ALA A 23 -1.11 5.92 3.55
C ALA A 23 -1.29 7.36 4.04
N MET A 24 -2.35 8.04 3.62
CA MET A 24 -2.60 9.41 4.10
C MET A 24 -3.10 9.42 5.55
N VAL A 25 -3.90 8.44 5.96
CA VAL A 25 -4.29 8.29 7.39
C VAL A 25 -3.06 7.97 8.24
N HIS A 26 -2.14 7.15 7.73
CA HIS A 26 -0.87 6.84 8.38
C HIS A 26 -0.03 8.09 8.61
N ALA A 27 0.06 8.97 7.61
CA ALA A 27 0.80 10.22 7.70
C ALA A 27 0.29 11.15 8.83
N GLY A 28 -1.02 11.12 9.12
CA GLY A 28 -1.63 11.88 10.22
C GLY A 28 -1.74 11.13 11.56
N ALA A 29 -1.42 9.84 11.61
CA ALA A 29 -1.59 9.02 12.81
C ALA A 29 -0.35 9.06 13.72
N GLU A 30 -0.58 9.02 15.05
CA GLU A 30 0.49 8.92 16.04
C GLU A 30 0.35 7.67 16.94
N ARG A 31 1.44 7.35 17.65
CA ARG A 31 1.50 6.33 18.72
C ARG A 31 0.94 4.96 18.30
N LYS A 32 -0.09 4.48 19.01
CA LYS A 32 -0.65 3.12 18.83
C LYS A 32 -1.38 2.97 17.50
N THR A 33 -2.12 3.99 17.07
CA THR A 33 -2.83 4.01 15.78
C THR A 33 -1.86 3.87 14.61
N LYS A 34 -0.76 4.62 14.66
CA LYS A 34 0.34 4.51 13.69
C LYS A 34 0.96 3.12 13.65
N ALA A 35 1.19 2.51 14.82
CA ALA A 35 1.75 1.17 14.92
C ALA A 35 0.81 0.09 14.34
N GLN A 36 -0.50 0.23 14.57
CA GLN A 36 -1.52 -0.68 14.02
C GLN A 36 -1.60 -0.57 12.49
N ILE A 37 -1.62 0.65 11.95
CA ILE A 37 -1.63 0.88 10.49
C ILE A 37 -0.34 0.34 9.85
N ASN A 38 0.81 0.60 10.47
CA ASN A 38 2.09 0.04 10.05
C ASN A 38 2.08 -1.49 10.01
N GLN A 39 1.50 -2.15 11.01
CA GLN A 39 1.44 -3.60 11.06
C GLN A 39 0.60 -4.17 9.90
N VAL A 40 -0.55 -3.55 9.59
CA VAL A 40 -1.41 -3.98 8.48
C VAL A 40 -0.71 -3.79 7.12
N ILE A 41 -0.05 -2.65 6.92
CA ILE A 41 0.71 -2.36 5.70
C ILE A 41 1.93 -3.29 5.57
N LEU A 42 2.70 -3.49 6.64
CA LEU A 42 3.88 -4.37 6.64
C LEU A 42 3.52 -5.84 6.46
N ASN A 43 2.37 -6.29 6.96
CA ASN A 43 1.88 -7.63 6.68
C ASN A 43 1.58 -7.82 5.18
N ALA A 44 1.03 -6.80 4.52
CA ALA A 44 0.89 -6.79 3.07
C ALA A 44 2.26 -6.78 2.36
N CYS A 45 3.26 -6.08 2.90
CA CYS A 45 4.65 -6.16 2.41
C CYS A 45 5.28 -7.55 2.63
N ASN A 46 4.96 -8.24 3.72
CA ASN A 46 5.44 -9.62 3.96
C ASN A 46 4.81 -10.60 2.96
N TRP A 47 3.54 -10.41 2.60
CA TRP A 47 2.91 -11.15 1.53
C TRP A 47 3.56 -10.87 0.17
N ARG A 48 3.85 -9.59 -0.14
CA ARG A 48 4.61 -9.21 -1.34
C ARG A 48 5.99 -9.85 -1.38
N ASP A 49 6.74 -9.87 -0.29
CA ASP A 49 8.03 -10.55 -0.20
C ASP A 49 7.90 -12.07 -0.43
N SER A 50 6.84 -12.69 0.11
CA SER A 50 6.57 -14.10 -0.13
C SER A 50 6.21 -14.38 -1.59
N ILE A 51 5.45 -13.51 -2.26
CA ILE A 51 5.20 -13.60 -3.70
C ILE A 51 6.50 -13.40 -4.49
N ASN A 52 7.30 -12.41 -4.15
CA ASN A 52 8.58 -12.16 -4.83
C ASN A 52 9.55 -13.34 -4.65
N ARG A 53 9.55 -14.00 -3.48
CA ARG A 53 10.29 -15.25 -3.25
C ARG A 53 9.77 -16.42 -4.09
N LEU A 54 8.46 -16.47 -4.36
CA LEU A 54 7.87 -17.45 -5.28
C LEU A 54 8.14 -17.09 -6.75
N CYS A 55 8.33 -15.81 -7.07
CA CYS A 55 8.49 -15.30 -8.44
C CYS A 55 9.94 -15.18 -8.92
N GLU A 56 10.97 -15.06 -8.08
CA GLU A 56 12.34 -14.84 -8.56
C GLU A 56 13.36 -15.95 -8.26
N ASN A 57 13.68 -16.65 -9.34
CA ASN A 57 15.04 -17.08 -9.67
C ASN A 57 15.92 -15.82 -9.88
N LYS A 58 16.82 -15.57 -8.92
CA LYS A 58 18.06 -14.77 -9.01
C LYS A 58 18.01 -13.44 -9.80
N LYS A 59 17.60 -12.33 -9.19
CA LYS A 59 18.34 -11.04 -9.36
C LYS A 59 18.08 -9.94 -8.33
N TRP A 60 16.97 -9.92 -7.58
CA TRP A 60 16.74 -8.81 -6.63
C TRP A 60 17.17 -9.06 -5.17
N ALA A 61 17.64 -10.27 -4.83
CA ALA A 61 17.93 -10.64 -3.44
C ALA A 61 19.20 -9.98 -2.84
N GLN A 62 20.06 -9.34 -3.65
CA GLN A 62 21.36 -8.85 -3.15
C GLN A 62 21.30 -7.49 -2.44
N LYS A 63 20.12 -6.81 -2.41
CA LYS A 63 19.95 -5.50 -1.75
C LYS A 63 19.02 -5.52 -0.52
N ILE A 64 18.78 -6.69 0.06
CA ILE A 64 17.98 -6.85 1.29
C ILE A 64 18.80 -7.54 2.38
N GLY A 65 20.00 -7.01 2.60
CA GLY A 65 20.86 -7.32 3.74
C GLY A 65 20.63 -6.39 4.92
N HIS A 66 19.38 -6.14 5.33
CA HIS A 66 19.10 -5.54 6.64
C HIS A 66 17.82 -6.15 7.22
N ARG A 67 17.90 -6.62 8.47
CA ARG A 67 16.75 -6.96 9.31
C ARG A 67 15.66 -5.92 9.06
N LYS A 68 14.47 -6.33 8.61
CA LYS A 68 13.29 -5.48 8.41
C LYS A 68 12.94 -4.78 9.73
N LYS A 69 13.61 -3.65 9.99
CA LYS A 69 13.17 -2.68 10.98
C LYS A 69 11.86 -2.12 10.43
N ARG A 70 10.93 -1.85 11.36
CA ARG A 70 9.69 -1.12 11.10
C ARG A 70 9.94 -0.06 10.03
N ALA A 71 9.19 -0.10 8.93
CA ALA A 71 9.35 0.88 7.86
C ALA A 71 9.18 2.27 8.48
N THR A 72 10.18 3.11 8.25
CA THR A 72 10.17 4.49 8.73
C THR A 72 9.13 5.25 7.90
N ASP A 73 8.49 6.28 8.46
CA ASP A 73 7.42 6.99 7.77
C ASP A 73 7.86 7.51 6.41
N ASP A 74 9.11 7.97 6.31
CA ASP A 74 9.73 8.43 5.06
C ASP A 74 9.79 7.32 4.00
N GLU A 75 10.09 6.08 4.38
CA GLU A 75 10.14 4.94 3.46
C GLU A 75 8.74 4.57 2.96
N ILE A 76 7.72 4.68 3.82
CA ILE A 76 6.32 4.42 3.48
C ILE A 76 5.80 5.52 2.53
N ILE A 77 6.09 6.79 2.85
CA ILE A 77 5.72 7.93 2.03
C ILE A 77 6.40 7.86 0.66
N ASP A 78 7.69 7.55 0.61
CA ASP A 78 8.45 7.44 -0.64
C ASP A 78 7.95 6.29 -1.51
N PHE A 79 7.70 5.12 -0.92
CA PHE A 79 7.11 3.98 -1.63
C PHE A 79 5.78 4.35 -2.29
N TYR A 80 4.86 4.99 -1.56
CA TYR A 80 3.57 5.38 -2.11
C TYR A 80 3.64 6.53 -3.11
N SER A 81 4.56 7.47 -2.91
CA SER A 81 4.82 8.56 -3.86
C SER A 81 5.31 8.01 -5.20
N ASN A 82 6.23 7.04 -5.15
CA ASN A 82 6.72 6.35 -6.34
C ASN A 82 5.61 5.52 -7.01
N LEU A 83 4.84 4.75 -6.24
CA LEU A 83 3.72 3.97 -6.76
C LEU A 83 2.66 4.86 -7.42
N ALA A 84 2.30 5.98 -6.82
CA ALA A 84 1.36 6.93 -7.38
C ALA A 84 1.89 7.51 -8.69
N ARG A 85 3.17 7.90 -8.72
CA ARG A 85 3.82 8.43 -9.93
C ARG A 85 3.84 7.43 -11.08
N GLU A 86 4.18 6.17 -10.81
CA GLU A 86 4.16 5.11 -11.82
C GLU A 86 2.73 4.79 -12.28
N THR A 87 1.79 4.75 -11.34
CA THR A 87 0.37 4.49 -11.61
C THR A 87 -0.25 5.57 -12.48
N LEU A 88 0.06 6.83 -12.22
CA LEU A 88 -0.48 7.98 -12.96
C LEU A 88 0.24 8.21 -14.29
N LYS A 89 1.36 7.53 -14.54
CA LYS A 89 2.07 7.61 -15.81
C LYS A 89 1.23 6.89 -16.88
N PRO A 90 0.70 7.60 -17.89
CA PRO A 90 -0.05 6.96 -18.96
C PRO A 90 0.86 5.99 -19.71
N SER A 91 0.35 4.82 -20.03
CA SER A 91 1.07 3.77 -20.76
C SER A 91 0.18 3.14 -21.81
N ASN A 92 0.71 2.97 -23.02
CA ASN A 92 0.04 2.28 -24.12
C ASN A 92 -1.41 2.77 -24.41
N GLY A 93 -1.65 4.07 -24.28
CA GLY A 93 -2.96 4.68 -24.52
C GLY A 93 -3.97 4.55 -23.37
N VAL A 94 -3.62 3.87 -22.27
CA VAL A 94 -4.44 3.79 -21.06
C VAL A 94 -4.01 4.84 -20.06
N GLN A 95 -4.95 5.69 -19.65
CA GLN A 95 -4.74 6.71 -18.61
C GLN A 95 -5.44 6.29 -17.32
N MET A 96 -4.67 6.17 -16.23
CA MET A 96 -5.20 5.97 -14.90
C MET A 96 -5.22 7.30 -14.15
N ARG A 97 -6.34 7.63 -13.51
CA ARG A 97 -6.50 8.81 -12.66
C ARG A 97 -6.90 8.34 -11.27
N VAL A 98 -6.15 8.76 -10.26
CA VAL A 98 -6.41 8.45 -8.85
C VAL A 98 -6.50 9.78 -8.11
N ALA A 99 -7.59 9.96 -7.36
CA ALA A 99 -7.80 11.15 -6.54
C ALA A 99 -8.38 10.72 -5.20
N ASN A 100 -7.70 11.09 -4.12
CA ASN A 100 -8.20 10.93 -2.76
C ASN A 100 -8.23 12.29 -2.08
N ALA A 101 -9.24 12.54 -1.25
CA ALA A 101 -9.41 13.79 -0.51
C ALA A 101 -9.81 13.50 0.94
N PHE A 102 -9.40 14.38 1.85
CA PHE A 102 -9.93 14.44 3.22
C PHE A 102 -11.03 15.49 3.29
N PHE A 103 -12.12 15.13 3.96
CA PHE A 103 -13.16 16.06 4.36
C PHE A 103 -13.06 16.20 5.88
N ILE A 104 -12.82 17.41 6.35
CA ILE A 104 -12.65 17.77 7.77
C ILE A 104 -13.83 18.68 8.13
N GLU A 105 -14.39 18.53 9.34
CA GLU A 105 -15.47 19.37 9.89
C GLU A 105 -14.97 20.77 10.29
#